data_AF-A0A086IYX7-F1
#
_entry.id   AF-A0A086IYX7-F1
#
_cell.length_a   1.000
_cell.length_b   1.000
_cell.length_c   1.000
_cell.angle_alpha   90.00
_cell.angle_beta   90.00
_cell.angle_gamma   90.00
#
_symmetry.space_group_name_H-M   'P 1'
#
loop_
_entity.id
_entity.type
_entity.pdbx_description
1 polymer ?
#
loop_
_entity_poly.entity_id
_entity_poly.type
_entity_poly.pdbx_seq_one_letter_code
_entity_poly.pdbx_strand_id
1 'polypeptide(L)'
;MAKSNTLRRENQPYLIKIHPSVIWIKTAVLVSILLINIHRANMTLDEIETTLQFEIAADSSPVKINPEGPLNFLRGYIYQKMECMYNKRFFAPQINTEYNLEHCRHKGDLEYTYTRNRRMDMAYKALSDSEMDVYNEQYHNYLIELFPSPTGDISIETRVSRSFIRALRAEKTEKHALQILAMLLLFSEGVDIPIEFTQSALKVYEADKEKGIYFEVPTVIERLCAKTGEVEKLKQEKFITIISFFQKNASKHEVLSIMEDKCTKEEIMSGKFLDSPKFLIQSYIFGFIETAQHAIEFIQAVHTMTEKYAPKTEAPSKGDSVYDRLFKPASTETGTDCMSLMKKAQEILNTKPVFPFADSTQLPRYTSVPRYSRKTNTFSTNHSKDYSNCVECMILSLFCCLAYDPA
;
A
#
# COMPACT_ATOMS: atom_id res chain seq x y z
N MET A 1 16.13 -39.87 77.73
CA MET A 1 14.75 -39.84 77.21
C MET A 1 14.60 -38.60 76.33
N ALA A 2 14.82 -38.74 75.01
CA ALA A 2 14.61 -37.67 74.04
C ALA A 2 14.22 -38.32 72.71
N LYS A 3 12.98 -38.07 72.27
CA LYS A 3 12.41 -38.61 71.04
C LYS A 3 12.90 -37.78 69.85
N SER A 4 13.48 -38.47 68.86
CA SER A 4 13.77 -37.96 67.53
C SER A 4 12.46 -37.73 66.76
N ASN A 5 12.23 -36.50 66.30
CA ASN A 5 11.15 -36.15 65.37
C ASN A 5 11.78 -35.82 64.01
N THR A 6 11.76 -36.79 63.10
CA THR A 6 12.04 -36.60 61.67
C THR A 6 10.79 -36.04 60.97
N LEU A 7 10.82 -34.75 60.60
CA LEU A 7 9.84 -34.12 59.71
C LEU A 7 10.20 -34.43 58.25
N ARG A 8 9.40 -35.30 57.64
CA ARG A 8 9.42 -35.62 56.20
C ARG A 8 8.74 -34.47 55.45
N ARG A 9 9.49 -33.62 54.73
CA ARG A 9 8.93 -32.67 53.76
C ARG A 9 8.59 -33.43 52.48
N GLU A 10 7.30 -33.63 52.23
CA GLU A 10 6.80 -34.07 50.93
C GLU A 10 6.85 -32.90 49.94
N ASN A 11 7.62 -33.07 48.86
CA ASN A 11 7.58 -32.19 47.68
C ASN A 11 6.32 -32.53 46.88
N GLN A 12 5.28 -31.70 46.98
CA GLN A 12 4.18 -31.71 46.01
C GLN A 12 4.58 -30.93 44.75
N PRO A 13 4.50 -31.52 43.54
CA PRO A 13 4.66 -30.77 42.31
C PRO A 13 3.44 -29.86 42.09
N TYR A 14 3.68 -28.56 41.92
CA TYR A 14 2.67 -27.60 41.49
C TYR A 14 2.23 -27.93 40.05
N LEU A 15 1.25 -28.82 39.90
CA LEU A 15 0.52 -29.03 38.66
C LEU A 15 -0.39 -27.82 38.43
N ILE A 16 0.07 -26.90 37.57
CA ILE A 16 -0.78 -25.82 37.03
C ILE A 16 -1.89 -26.51 36.22
N LYS A 17 -3.05 -26.72 36.84
CA LYS A 17 -4.26 -27.17 36.15
C LYS A 17 -4.74 -26.03 35.23
N ILE A 18 -4.36 -26.09 33.97
CA ILE A 18 -4.91 -25.22 32.93
C ILE A 18 -6.34 -25.72 32.66
N HIS A 19 -7.34 -24.92 33.03
CA HIS A 19 -8.75 -25.27 32.81
C HIS A 19 -9.06 -25.36 31.29
N PRO A 20 -9.85 -26.35 30.83
CA PRO A 20 -10.22 -26.50 29.41
C PRO A 20 -10.86 -25.24 28.80
N SER A 21 -11.60 -24.46 29.61
CA SER A 21 -12.19 -23.19 29.19
C SER A 21 -11.13 -22.15 28.80
N VAL A 22 -9.98 -22.14 29.46
CA VAL A 22 -8.86 -21.23 29.15
C VAL A 22 -8.21 -21.59 27.82
N ILE A 23 -8.15 -22.88 27.48
CA ILE A 23 -7.64 -23.35 26.18
C ILE A 23 -8.59 -22.92 25.06
N TRP A 24 -9.89 -23.16 25.21
CA TRP A 24 -10.90 -22.72 24.22
C TRP A 24 -10.92 -21.21 24.01
N ILE A 25 -10.79 -20.42 25.08
CA ILE A 25 -10.70 -18.96 24.97
C ILE A 25 -9.44 -18.55 24.20
N LYS A 26 -8.27 -19.15 24.50
CA LYS A 26 -7.02 -18.87 23.78
C LYS A 26 -7.12 -19.23 22.30
N THR A 27 -7.69 -20.40 21.99
CA THR A 27 -7.91 -20.84 20.60
C THR A 27 -8.87 -19.91 19.87
N ALA A 28 -9.99 -19.51 20.49
CA ALA A 28 -10.93 -18.57 19.88
C ALA A 28 -10.30 -17.20 19.62
N VAL A 29 -9.45 -16.71 20.53
CA VAL A 29 -8.68 -15.47 20.34
C VAL A 29 -7.69 -15.60 19.18
N LEU A 30 -6.96 -16.71 19.10
CA LEU A 30 -6.02 -16.97 17.99
C LEU A 30 -6.73 -17.07 16.63
N VAL A 31 -7.85 -17.78 16.57
CA VAL A 31 -8.70 -17.86 15.36
C VAL A 31 -9.23 -16.48 14.99
N SER A 32 -9.65 -15.68 15.96
CA SER A 32 -10.10 -14.30 15.70
C SER A 32 -8.97 -13.42 15.17
N ILE A 33 -7.75 -13.55 15.72
CA ILE A 33 -6.56 -12.82 15.23
C ILE A 33 -6.19 -13.28 13.81
N LEU A 34 -6.25 -14.58 13.52
CA LEU A 34 -6.06 -15.13 12.17
C LEU A 34 -7.08 -14.55 11.20
N LEU A 35 -8.38 -14.58 11.55
CA LEU A 35 -9.44 -14.04 10.70
C LEU A 35 -9.30 -12.52 10.46
N ILE A 36 -8.91 -11.74 11.47
CA ILE A 36 -8.66 -10.29 11.32
C ILE A 36 -7.51 -10.03 10.35
N ASN A 37 -6.47 -10.87 10.35
CA ASN A 37 -5.34 -10.72 9.43
C ASN A 37 -5.66 -11.27 8.02
N ILE A 38 -6.48 -12.32 7.90
CA ILE A 38 -6.92 -12.88 6.60
C ILE A 38 -7.82 -11.87 5.87
N HIS A 39 -8.70 -11.17 6.58
CA HIS A 39 -9.60 -10.18 5.97
C HIS A 39 -8.89 -8.95 5.37
N ARG A 40 -7.57 -8.80 5.56
CA ARG A 40 -6.78 -7.63 5.16
C ARG A 40 -5.39 -7.98 4.64
N ALA A 41 -5.20 -9.21 4.18
CA ALA A 41 -3.99 -9.60 3.46
C ALA A 41 -3.98 -8.93 2.07
N ASN A 42 -2.79 -8.77 1.47
CA ASN A 42 -2.73 -8.30 0.08
C ASN A 42 -3.42 -9.32 -0.83
N MET A 43 -3.91 -8.84 -1.97
CA MET A 43 -4.54 -9.66 -3.00
C MET A 43 -3.70 -10.90 -3.33
N THR A 44 -4.35 -12.07 -3.31
CA THR A 44 -3.75 -13.36 -3.66
C THR A 44 -3.51 -13.47 -5.18
N LEU A 45 -2.66 -14.41 -5.61
CA LEU A 45 -2.44 -14.64 -7.05
C LEU A 45 -3.72 -15.04 -7.79
N ASP A 46 -4.63 -15.78 -7.13
CA ASP A 46 -5.91 -16.17 -7.72
C ASP A 46 -6.88 -14.99 -7.84
N GLU A 47 -6.88 -14.08 -6.86
CA GLU A 47 -7.61 -12.81 -6.96
C GLU A 47 -7.04 -11.93 -8.07
N ILE A 48 -5.72 -11.82 -8.20
CA ILE A 48 -5.07 -11.08 -9.31
C ILE A 48 -5.46 -11.71 -10.65
N GLU A 49 -5.42 -13.04 -10.76
CA GLU A 49 -5.87 -13.74 -11.98
C GLU A 49 -7.33 -13.44 -12.30
N THR A 50 -8.20 -13.39 -11.28
CA THR A 50 -9.60 -12.99 -11.45
C THR A 50 -9.71 -11.58 -12.06
N THR A 51 -8.86 -10.62 -11.64
CA THR A 51 -8.86 -9.27 -12.23
C THR A 51 -8.39 -9.24 -13.69
N LEU A 52 -7.47 -10.14 -14.08
CA LEU A 52 -7.00 -10.26 -15.46
C LEU A 52 -8.06 -10.84 -16.40
N GLN A 53 -8.96 -11.67 -15.86
CA GLN A 53 -10.09 -12.27 -16.60
C GLN A 53 -11.36 -11.41 -16.54
N PHE A 54 -11.37 -10.31 -15.79
CA PHE A 54 -12.53 -9.45 -15.68
C PHE A 54 -12.77 -8.70 -17.00
N GLU A 55 -14.00 -8.84 -17.52
CA GLU A 55 -14.45 -8.16 -18.73
C GLU A 55 -15.38 -6.99 -18.40
N ILE A 56 -15.12 -5.86 -19.04
CA ILE A 56 -15.95 -4.67 -19.00
C ILE A 56 -16.82 -4.67 -20.26
N ALA A 57 -18.13 -4.57 -20.08
CA ALA A 57 -19.04 -4.32 -21.18
C ALA A 57 -18.76 -2.93 -21.77
N ALA A 58 -18.44 -2.87 -23.06
CA ALA A 58 -18.22 -1.63 -23.80
C ALA A 58 -19.05 -1.64 -25.11
N ASP A 59 -19.29 -0.45 -25.67
CA ASP A 59 -20.25 -0.24 -26.76
C ASP A 59 -19.98 -1.06 -28.03
N SER A 60 -18.71 -1.37 -28.32
CA SER A 60 -18.30 -2.13 -29.51
C SER A 60 -18.10 -3.62 -29.22
N SER A 61 -17.28 -3.93 -28.22
CA SER A 61 -16.92 -5.28 -27.80
C SER A 61 -16.45 -5.26 -26.35
N PRO A 62 -16.66 -6.34 -25.58
CA PRO A 62 -16.09 -6.44 -24.24
C PRO A 62 -14.57 -6.18 -24.26
N VAL A 63 -14.11 -5.40 -23.28
CA VAL A 63 -12.68 -5.10 -23.10
C VAL A 63 -12.21 -5.65 -21.76
N LYS A 64 -10.93 -6.00 -21.71
CA LYS A 64 -10.25 -6.42 -20.48
C LYS A 64 -9.01 -5.56 -20.27
N ILE A 65 -8.44 -5.60 -19.08
CA ILE A 65 -7.17 -4.92 -18.82
C ILE A 65 -6.08 -5.48 -19.73
N ASN A 66 -5.19 -4.61 -20.22
CA ASN A 66 -4.01 -5.04 -20.95
C ASN A 66 -3.06 -5.75 -19.95
N PRO A 67 -2.73 -7.04 -20.15
CA PRO A 67 -1.85 -7.76 -19.23
C PRO A 67 -0.42 -7.20 -19.19
N GLU A 68 0.01 -6.47 -20.22
CA GLU A 68 1.30 -5.77 -20.24
C GLU A 68 1.17 -4.31 -19.76
N GLY A 69 -0.05 -3.89 -19.40
CA GLY A 69 -0.39 -2.52 -19.04
C GLY A 69 -0.22 -2.18 -17.56
N PRO A 70 -0.37 -0.90 -17.20
CA PRO A 70 -0.19 -0.41 -15.84
C PRO A 70 -1.33 -0.80 -14.88
N LEU A 71 -2.44 -1.35 -15.39
CA LEU A 71 -3.54 -1.91 -14.60
C LEU A 71 -3.32 -3.36 -14.18
N ASN A 72 -2.24 -4.01 -14.64
CA ASN A 72 -1.95 -5.37 -14.23
C ASN A 72 -1.45 -5.41 -12.77
N PHE A 73 -2.32 -5.83 -11.85
CA PHE A 73 -2.00 -5.99 -10.43
C PHE A 73 -0.87 -7.00 -10.15
N LEU A 74 -0.55 -7.90 -11.09
CA LEU A 74 0.61 -8.78 -10.98
C LEU A 74 1.92 -7.98 -10.88
N ARG A 75 1.99 -6.80 -11.54
CA ARG A 75 3.16 -5.92 -11.47
C ARG A 75 3.39 -5.40 -10.04
N GLY A 76 2.32 -4.97 -9.37
CA GLY A 76 2.37 -4.56 -7.96
C GLY A 76 2.76 -5.71 -7.02
N TYR A 77 2.25 -6.91 -7.28
CA TYR A 77 2.63 -8.12 -6.55
C TYR A 77 4.13 -8.43 -6.70
N ILE A 78 4.67 -8.34 -7.92
CA ILE A 78 6.09 -8.54 -8.21
C ILE A 78 6.94 -7.47 -7.50
N TYR A 79 6.57 -6.19 -7.59
CA TYR A 79 7.29 -5.11 -6.89
C TYR A 79 7.35 -5.32 -5.38
N GLN A 80 6.26 -5.83 -4.80
CA GLN A 80 6.24 -6.21 -3.40
C GLN A 80 7.19 -7.38 -3.09
N LYS A 81 7.17 -8.44 -3.91
CA LYS A 81 8.05 -9.62 -3.73
C LYS A 81 9.53 -9.31 -3.94
N MET A 82 9.84 -8.36 -4.82
CA MET A 82 11.19 -7.85 -5.04
C MET A 82 11.60 -6.78 -4.02
N GLU A 83 10.72 -6.43 -3.08
CA GLU A 83 10.94 -5.40 -2.08
C GLU A 83 11.37 -4.04 -2.70
N CYS A 84 10.87 -3.74 -3.91
CA CYS A 84 11.29 -2.55 -4.68
C CYS A 84 11.12 -1.25 -3.87
N MET A 85 9.95 -1.08 -3.23
CA MET A 85 9.68 0.09 -2.40
C MET A 85 10.54 0.13 -1.13
N TYR A 86 10.84 -1.03 -0.53
CA TYR A 86 11.78 -1.13 0.60
C TYR A 86 13.16 -0.66 0.21
N ASN A 87 13.68 -1.20 -0.89
CA ASN A 87 15.00 -0.84 -1.38
C ASN A 87 15.08 0.65 -1.72
N LYS A 88 14.04 1.17 -2.40
CA LYS A 88 13.96 2.60 -2.71
C LYS A 88 13.88 3.46 -1.46
N ARG A 89 13.08 3.09 -0.46
CA ARG A 89 12.87 3.91 0.76
C ARG A 89 14.09 3.95 1.67
N PHE A 90 14.91 2.91 1.69
CA PHE A 90 15.98 2.76 2.68
C PHE A 90 17.40 2.81 2.12
N PHE A 91 17.59 2.59 0.82
CA PHE A 91 18.93 2.57 0.19
C PHE A 91 19.10 3.59 -0.94
N ALA A 92 18.06 4.35 -1.29
CA ALA A 92 18.19 5.37 -2.33
C ALA A 92 19.10 6.52 -1.87
N PRO A 93 20.10 6.93 -2.68
CA PRO A 93 21.01 8.03 -2.33
C PRO A 93 20.31 9.39 -2.28
N GLN A 94 19.10 9.51 -2.85
CA GLN A 94 18.30 10.74 -2.82
C GLN A 94 17.57 10.95 -1.48
N ILE A 95 17.56 9.95 -0.59
CA ILE A 95 16.92 10.05 0.73
C ILE A 95 17.99 10.36 1.78
N ASN A 96 17.86 11.53 2.41
CA ASN A 96 18.62 11.90 3.58
C ASN A 96 18.06 11.19 4.81
N THR A 97 18.77 10.16 5.26
CA THR A 97 18.38 9.36 6.43
C THR A 97 18.91 9.98 7.71
N GLU A 98 18.05 10.15 8.72
CA GLU A 98 18.49 10.64 10.03
C GLU A 98 19.05 9.48 10.87
N TYR A 99 20.34 9.51 11.13
CA TYR A 99 21.01 8.56 12.01
C TYR A 99 22.13 9.24 12.81
N ASN A 100 22.48 8.61 13.92
CA ASN A 100 23.59 8.99 14.77
C ASN A 100 24.43 7.75 15.09
N LEU A 101 25.74 7.89 15.00
CA LEU A 101 26.71 6.86 15.30
C LEU A 101 27.64 7.37 16.40
N GLU A 102 27.37 6.93 17.62
CA GLU A 102 28.18 7.26 18.78
C GLU A 102 29.16 6.13 19.05
N HIS A 103 30.31 6.45 19.63
CA HIS A 103 31.24 5.45 20.13
C HIS A 103 31.62 5.77 21.57
N CYS A 104 31.75 4.72 22.38
CA CYS A 104 32.25 4.83 23.75
C CYS A 104 33.26 3.72 24.00
N ARG A 105 34.20 3.96 24.93
CA ARG A 105 35.08 2.89 25.41
C ARG A 105 34.48 2.27 26.66
N HIS A 106 34.07 1.01 26.57
CA HIS A 106 33.64 0.24 27.71
C HIS A 106 34.67 -0.85 28.00
N LYS A 107 35.29 -0.81 29.19
CA LYS A 107 36.33 -1.77 29.63
C LYS A 107 37.53 -1.93 28.67
N GLY A 108 37.85 -0.90 27.88
CA GLY A 108 38.96 -0.92 26.93
C GLY A 108 38.55 -1.27 25.50
N ASP A 109 37.34 -1.82 25.31
CA ASP A 109 36.78 -2.11 23.99
C ASP A 109 36.02 -0.90 23.45
N LEU A 110 36.10 -0.71 22.13
CA LEU A 110 35.38 0.35 21.43
C LEU A 110 33.99 -0.15 21.06
N GLU A 111 32.98 0.35 21.75
CA GLU A 111 31.57 0.06 21.45
C GLU A 111 30.99 1.16 20.56
N TYR A 112 30.22 0.76 19.55
CA TYR A 112 29.52 1.68 18.66
C TYR A 112 28.02 1.54 18.87
N THR A 113 27.34 2.66 19.09
CA THR A 113 25.88 2.72 19.18
C THR A 113 25.34 3.41 17.94
N TYR A 114 24.62 2.66 17.11
CA TYR A 114 23.89 3.18 15.96
C TYR A 114 22.43 3.44 16.36
N THR A 115 21.97 4.67 16.15
CA THR A 115 20.57 5.05 16.31
C THR A 115 20.04 5.65 15.01
N ARG A 116 18.82 5.28 14.61
CA ARG A 116 18.17 5.79 13.37
C ARG A 116 16.79 6.32 13.69
N ASN A 117 16.51 7.55 13.26
CA ASN A 117 15.19 8.15 13.39
C ASN A 117 14.49 8.26 12.03
N ARG A 118 13.87 7.17 11.60
CA ARG A 118 13.18 7.05 10.30
C ARG A 118 12.06 8.07 10.06
N ARG A 119 11.55 8.71 11.13
CA ARG A 119 10.51 9.75 11.02
C ARG A 119 11.05 11.07 10.50
N MET A 120 12.37 11.26 10.57
CA MET A 120 13.06 12.48 10.13
C MET A 120 13.66 12.33 8.74
N ASP A 121 13.55 11.14 8.12
CA ASP A 121 13.95 10.92 6.74
C ASP A 121 13.25 11.92 5.82
N MET A 122 14.01 12.53 4.92
CA MET A 122 13.54 13.50 3.92
C MET A 122 14.33 13.36 2.63
N ALA A 123 13.85 13.94 1.53
CA ALA A 123 14.68 14.03 0.33
C ALA A 123 15.86 14.98 0.57
N TYR A 124 16.99 14.73 -0.09
CA TYR A 124 18.01 15.76 -0.26
C TYR A 124 17.42 16.94 -1.06
N LYS A 125 17.79 18.16 -0.66
CA LYS A 125 17.40 19.37 -1.40
C LYS A 125 18.04 19.37 -2.78
N ALA A 126 17.30 19.86 -3.77
CA ALA A 126 17.83 20.07 -5.11
C ALA A 126 19.06 20.98 -5.06
N LEU A 127 20.14 20.56 -5.74
CA LEU A 127 21.39 21.35 -5.82
C LEU A 127 21.30 22.47 -6.86
N SER A 128 20.38 22.34 -7.81
CA SER A 128 20.10 23.33 -8.84
C SER A 128 18.59 23.52 -9.00
N ASP A 129 18.19 24.61 -9.64
CA ASP A 129 16.80 24.87 -10.01
C ASP A 129 16.40 24.12 -11.31
N SER A 130 17.18 23.11 -11.74
CA SER A 130 16.82 22.29 -12.88
C SER A 130 15.51 21.55 -12.62
N GLU A 131 14.69 21.43 -13.66
CA GLU A 131 13.36 20.84 -13.52
C GLU A 131 13.41 19.40 -12.99
N MET A 132 14.41 18.62 -13.41
CA MET A 132 14.60 17.24 -12.98
C MET A 132 15.17 17.14 -11.56
N ASP A 133 16.00 18.07 -11.10
CA ASP A 133 16.45 18.09 -9.70
C ASP A 133 15.29 18.44 -8.76
N VAL A 134 14.47 19.42 -9.13
CA VAL A 134 13.26 19.79 -8.39
C VAL A 134 12.26 18.63 -8.38
N TYR A 135 12.08 17.95 -9.52
CA TYR A 135 11.28 16.73 -9.60
C TYR A 135 11.81 15.66 -8.65
N ASN A 136 13.12 15.39 -8.66
CA ASN A 136 13.74 14.37 -7.82
C ASN A 136 13.54 14.66 -6.33
N GLU A 137 13.73 15.90 -5.87
CA GLU A 137 13.43 16.30 -4.49
C GLU A 137 11.95 16.06 -4.15
N GLN A 138 11.04 16.53 -5.00
CA GLN A 138 9.60 16.38 -4.78
C GLN A 138 9.17 14.91 -4.76
N TYR A 139 9.64 14.12 -5.72
CA TYR A 139 9.35 12.69 -5.86
C TYR A 139 9.71 11.95 -4.58
N HIS A 140 10.93 12.12 -4.08
CA HIS A 140 11.40 11.41 -2.89
C HIS A 140 10.66 11.87 -1.62
N ASN A 141 10.32 13.16 -1.50
CA ASN A 141 9.49 13.64 -0.40
C ASN A 141 8.08 13.01 -0.43
N TYR A 142 7.45 12.91 -1.60
CA TYR A 142 6.14 12.27 -1.72
C TYR A 142 6.20 10.74 -1.58
N LEU A 143 7.28 10.10 -2.01
CA LEU A 143 7.54 8.68 -1.75
C LEU A 143 7.57 8.41 -0.24
N ILE A 144 8.31 9.22 0.52
CA ILE A 144 8.38 9.12 1.99
C ILE A 144 6.99 9.32 2.62
N GLU A 145 6.19 10.25 2.09
CA GLU A 145 4.86 10.55 2.59
C GLU A 145 3.82 9.45 2.30
N LEU A 146 3.86 8.90 1.09
CA LEU A 146 2.94 7.84 0.65
C LEU A 146 3.31 6.49 1.25
N PHE A 147 4.58 6.26 1.56
CA PHE A 147 5.13 5.02 2.12
C PHE A 147 5.89 5.27 3.43
N PRO A 148 5.19 5.71 4.49
CA PRO A 148 5.81 5.96 5.78
C PRO A 148 6.36 4.68 6.42
N SER A 149 7.44 4.84 7.19
CA SER A 149 8.11 3.72 7.88
C SER A 149 8.60 4.07 9.28
N PRO A 150 7.72 4.51 10.21
CA PRO A 150 8.13 5.00 11.52
C PRO A 150 8.80 3.95 12.41
N THR A 151 8.56 2.66 12.16
CA THR A 151 9.12 1.53 12.92
C THR A 151 10.17 0.73 12.14
N GLY A 152 10.37 1.03 10.85
CA GLY A 152 11.24 0.26 9.95
C GLY A 152 10.49 -0.58 8.92
N ASP A 153 9.22 -0.85 9.16
CA ASP A 153 8.33 -1.49 8.18
C ASP A 153 7.67 -0.42 7.32
N ILE A 154 7.54 -0.67 6.02
CA ILE A 154 6.85 0.23 5.10
C ILE A 154 5.38 -0.15 5.03
N SER A 155 4.51 0.84 5.17
CA SER A 155 3.09 0.70 4.91
C SER A 155 2.53 1.99 4.36
N ILE A 156 1.49 1.91 3.52
CA ILE A 156 0.69 3.08 3.16
C ILE A 156 -0.17 3.56 4.34
N GLU A 157 -0.35 2.70 5.34
CA GLU A 157 -1.17 2.93 6.51
C GLU A 157 -0.41 3.74 7.55
N THR A 158 -1.07 4.74 8.12
CA THR A 158 -0.46 5.58 9.15
C THR A 158 -1.49 6.18 10.09
N ARG A 159 -1.03 6.51 11.30
CA ARG A 159 -1.80 7.24 12.32
C ARG A 159 -1.67 8.75 12.19
N VAL A 160 -0.87 9.24 11.24
CA VAL A 160 -0.72 10.68 10.97
C VAL A 160 -2.03 11.22 10.40
N SER A 161 -2.69 12.12 11.14
CA SER A 161 -4.04 12.60 10.82
C SER A 161 -4.17 13.35 9.48
N ARG A 162 -3.06 13.90 8.97
CA ARG A 162 -3.01 14.65 7.70
C ARG A 162 -2.39 13.86 6.53
N SER A 163 -2.22 12.54 6.68
CA SER A 163 -1.64 11.70 5.62
C SER A 163 -2.60 11.50 4.44
N PHE A 164 -2.06 11.21 3.27
CA PHE A 164 -2.84 10.93 2.06
C PHE A 164 -3.92 9.84 2.26
N ILE A 165 -3.57 8.71 2.89
CA ILE A 165 -4.51 7.60 3.14
C ILE A 165 -5.72 8.01 4.01
N ARG A 166 -5.50 8.93 4.97
CA ARG A 166 -6.57 9.44 5.85
C ARG A 166 -7.51 10.36 5.10
N ALA A 167 -7.02 11.11 4.12
CA ALA A 167 -7.86 11.91 3.24
C ALA A 167 -8.73 11.01 2.35
N LEU A 168 -8.15 9.96 1.75
CA LEU A 168 -8.90 9.01 0.92
C LEU A 168 -10.01 8.29 1.69
N ARG A 169 -9.74 7.88 2.93
CA ARG A 169 -10.70 7.15 3.79
C ARG A 169 -11.60 8.06 4.66
N ALA A 170 -11.60 9.36 4.40
CA ALA A 170 -12.52 10.26 5.10
C ALA A 170 -13.94 10.03 4.60
N GLU A 171 -14.94 10.06 5.49
CA GLU A 171 -16.36 9.76 5.18
C GLU A 171 -16.90 10.47 3.93
N LYS A 172 -16.51 11.73 3.72
CA LYS A 172 -16.96 12.54 2.57
C LYS A 172 -16.16 12.29 1.27
N THR A 173 -15.00 11.66 1.37
CA THR A 173 -14.06 11.40 0.26
C THR A 173 -14.04 9.93 -0.16
N GLU A 174 -14.36 9.00 0.76
CA GLU A 174 -14.26 7.55 0.58
C GLU A 174 -14.97 7.03 -0.66
N LYS A 175 -16.20 7.50 -0.92
CA LYS A 175 -16.97 7.17 -2.13
C LYS A 175 -16.28 7.55 -3.45
N HIS A 176 -15.31 8.46 -3.41
CA HIS A 176 -14.54 8.94 -4.55
C HIS A 176 -13.07 8.47 -4.49
N ALA A 177 -12.67 7.65 -3.51
CA ALA A 177 -11.29 7.24 -3.33
C ALA A 177 -10.73 6.51 -4.55
N LEU A 178 -11.48 5.55 -5.12
CA LEU A 178 -11.07 4.84 -6.33
C LEU A 178 -11.00 5.76 -7.56
N GLN A 179 -11.87 6.77 -7.66
CA GLN A 179 -11.82 7.77 -8.73
C GLN A 179 -10.60 8.70 -8.59
N ILE A 180 -10.21 9.06 -7.37
CA ILE A 180 -8.97 9.82 -7.12
C ILE A 180 -7.75 8.98 -7.49
N LEU A 181 -7.72 7.69 -7.12
CA LEU A 181 -6.63 6.79 -7.51
C LEU A 181 -6.57 6.59 -9.03
N ALA A 182 -7.72 6.46 -9.69
CA ALA A 182 -7.81 6.37 -11.15
C ALA A 182 -7.28 7.66 -11.81
N MET A 183 -7.64 8.82 -11.29
CA MET A 183 -7.12 10.12 -11.74
C MET A 183 -5.59 10.19 -11.62
N LEU A 184 -5.01 9.75 -10.50
CA LEU A 184 -3.56 9.77 -10.30
C LEU A 184 -2.83 8.79 -11.22
N LEU A 185 -3.41 7.61 -11.47
CA LEU A 185 -2.91 6.67 -12.47
C LEU A 185 -2.89 7.34 -13.85
N LEU A 186 -4.00 7.95 -14.26
CA LEU A 186 -4.12 8.61 -15.56
C LEU A 186 -3.16 9.80 -15.71
N PHE A 187 -2.94 10.60 -14.66
CA PHE A 187 -1.88 11.61 -14.66
C PHE A 187 -0.49 10.98 -14.88
N SER A 188 -0.19 9.84 -14.27
CA SER A 188 1.10 9.14 -14.48
C SER A 188 1.25 8.55 -15.89
N GLU A 189 0.16 8.39 -16.62
CA GLU A 189 0.11 7.92 -18.01
C GLU A 189 0.04 9.05 -19.04
N GLY A 190 0.07 10.30 -18.58
CA GLY A 190 0.11 11.49 -19.42
C GLY A 190 -1.26 12.06 -19.82
N VAL A 191 -2.34 11.68 -19.14
CA VAL A 191 -3.68 12.18 -19.42
C VAL A 191 -3.90 13.52 -18.72
N ASP A 192 -4.35 14.52 -19.47
CA ASP A 192 -4.76 15.80 -18.91
C ASP A 192 -6.20 15.72 -18.38
N ILE A 193 -6.34 15.91 -17.07
CA ILE A 193 -7.65 15.91 -16.39
C ILE A 193 -7.84 17.28 -15.73
N PRO A 194 -8.90 18.02 -16.10
CA PRO A 194 -9.13 19.36 -15.58
C PRO A 194 -9.55 19.30 -14.10
N ILE A 195 -8.67 19.80 -13.22
CA ILE A 195 -8.94 19.92 -11.79
C ILE A 195 -8.68 21.33 -11.25
N GLU A 196 -9.35 21.67 -10.16
CA GLU A 196 -9.17 22.94 -9.43
C GLU A 196 -9.23 22.71 -7.92
N PHE A 197 -8.30 23.33 -7.20
CA PHE A 197 -8.35 23.42 -5.74
C PHE A 197 -8.97 24.75 -5.31
N THR A 198 -10.11 24.66 -4.64
CA THR A 198 -10.73 25.78 -3.93
C THR A 198 -10.25 25.83 -2.48
N GLN A 199 -10.73 26.80 -1.70
CA GLN A 199 -10.40 26.90 -0.27
C GLN A 199 -10.79 25.65 0.54
N SER A 200 -11.81 24.92 0.11
CA SER A 200 -12.40 23.80 0.88
C SER A 200 -12.52 22.49 0.11
N ALA A 201 -12.25 22.46 -1.19
CA ALA A 201 -12.50 21.28 -2.02
C ALA A 201 -11.59 21.17 -3.24
N LEU A 202 -11.38 19.93 -3.69
CA LEU A 202 -10.88 19.56 -5.00
C LEU A 202 -12.08 19.31 -5.90
N LYS A 203 -12.16 20.05 -7.00
CA LYS A 203 -13.15 19.88 -8.06
C LYS A 203 -12.49 19.20 -9.25
N VAL A 204 -13.10 18.12 -9.73
CA VAL A 204 -12.72 17.45 -10.97
C VAL A 204 -13.82 17.72 -11.98
N TYR A 205 -13.45 18.35 -13.09
CA TYR A 205 -14.41 18.78 -14.12
C TYR A 205 -14.62 17.69 -15.16
N GLU A 206 -15.76 17.76 -15.86
CA GLU A 206 -15.95 17.05 -17.12
C GLU A 206 -14.86 17.43 -18.14
N ALA A 207 -14.58 16.56 -19.11
CA ALA A 207 -13.56 16.81 -20.14
C ALA A 207 -13.83 18.11 -20.91
N ASP A 208 -15.12 18.37 -21.17
CA ASP A 208 -15.62 19.68 -21.53
C ASP A 208 -16.05 20.40 -20.24
N LYS A 209 -15.27 21.39 -19.81
CA LYS A 209 -15.52 22.14 -18.57
C LYS A 209 -16.90 22.81 -18.55
N GLU A 210 -17.50 23.11 -19.70
CA GLU A 210 -18.83 23.70 -19.79
C GLU A 210 -19.93 22.74 -19.31
N LYS A 211 -19.68 21.42 -19.36
CA LYS A 211 -20.58 20.39 -18.83
C LYS A 211 -20.57 20.32 -17.30
N GLY A 212 -19.66 21.02 -16.63
CA GLY A 212 -19.64 21.19 -15.18
C GLY A 212 -18.69 20.25 -14.43
N ILE A 213 -19.00 20.03 -13.15
CA ILE A 213 -18.18 19.25 -12.21
C ILE A 213 -18.56 17.78 -12.33
N TYR A 214 -17.58 16.91 -12.58
CA TYR A 214 -17.76 15.47 -12.58
C TYR A 214 -17.85 14.92 -11.14
N PHE A 215 -16.91 15.30 -10.27
CA PHE A 215 -17.02 15.07 -8.83
C PHE A 215 -16.24 16.11 -8.02
N GLU A 216 -16.59 16.22 -6.74
CA GLU A 216 -15.96 17.12 -5.78
C GLU A 216 -15.68 16.39 -4.47
N VAL A 217 -14.50 16.63 -3.89
CA VAL A 217 -14.12 16.09 -2.59
C VAL A 217 -13.57 17.18 -1.68
N PRO A 218 -13.86 17.14 -0.37
CA PRO A 218 -13.39 18.16 0.55
C PRO A 218 -11.88 18.04 0.78
N THR A 219 -11.19 19.18 0.80
CA THR A 219 -9.78 19.28 1.21
C THR A 219 -9.62 19.58 2.71
N VAL A 220 -10.74 19.76 3.42
CA VAL A 220 -10.80 19.93 4.87
C VAL A 220 -11.67 18.83 5.45
N ILE A 221 -11.08 18.03 6.34
CA ILE A 221 -11.80 16.97 7.05
C ILE A 221 -12.04 17.38 8.50
N GLU A 222 -13.18 16.97 9.04
CA GLU A 222 -13.52 17.18 10.44
C GLU A 222 -13.05 15.97 11.26
N ARG A 223 -12.43 16.23 12.40
CA ARG A 223 -11.95 15.20 13.32
C ARG A 223 -12.30 15.55 14.75
N LEU A 224 -12.83 14.58 15.48
CA LEU A 224 -12.98 14.70 16.93
C LEU A 224 -11.61 14.62 17.62
N CYS A 225 -11.22 15.67 18.33
CA CYS A 225 -10.03 15.67 19.14
C CYS A 225 -10.24 14.80 20.38
N ALA A 226 -9.46 13.72 20.51
CA ALA A 226 -9.61 12.80 21.63
C ALA A 226 -9.27 13.43 23.00
N LYS A 227 -8.53 14.55 23.02
CA LYS A 227 -8.15 15.26 24.24
C LYS A 227 -9.21 16.25 24.71
N THR A 228 -9.79 17.03 23.78
CA THR A 228 -10.72 18.12 24.10
C THR A 228 -12.18 17.73 23.87
N GLY A 229 -12.45 16.70 23.07
CA GLY A 229 -13.81 16.33 22.65
C GLY A 229 -14.40 17.26 21.59
N GLU A 230 -13.64 18.23 21.10
CA GLU A 230 -14.08 19.20 20.09
C GLU A 230 -13.83 18.73 18.66
N VAL A 231 -14.60 19.25 17.71
CA VAL A 231 -14.42 18.98 16.28
C VAL A 231 -13.40 19.95 15.69
N GLU A 232 -12.24 19.43 15.32
CA GLU A 232 -11.18 20.17 14.63
C GLU A 232 -11.35 20.07 13.11
N LYS A 233 -11.18 21.19 12.41
CA LYS A 233 -11.10 21.24 10.94
C LYS A 233 -9.65 21.14 10.49
N LEU A 234 -9.33 20.08 9.75
CA LEU A 234 -7.97 19.77 9.33
C LEU A 234 -7.85 19.88 7.81
N LYS A 235 -7.15 20.93 7.35
CA LYS A 235 -6.74 21.04 5.95
C LYS A 235 -5.76 19.92 5.60
N GLN A 236 -6.07 19.19 4.54
CA GLN A 236 -5.29 18.07 4.03
C GLN A 236 -4.24 18.58 3.03
N GLU A 237 -3.23 19.30 3.53
CA GLU A 237 -2.18 19.90 2.69
C GLU A 237 -1.45 18.85 1.84
N LYS A 238 -1.14 17.70 2.43
CA LYS A 238 -0.48 16.58 1.74
C LYS A 238 -1.33 15.99 0.61
N PHE A 239 -2.65 15.94 0.80
CA PHE A 239 -3.58 15.52 -0.25
C PHE A 239 -3.54 16.47 -1.45
N ILE A 240 -3.55 17.77 -1.20
CA ILE A 240 -3.47 18.80 -2.24
C ILE A 240 -2.13 18.69 -2.98
N THR A 241 -1.01 18.68 -2.24
CA THR A 241 0.32 18.75 -2.84
C THR A 241 0.69 17.49 -3.63
N ILE A 242 0.27 16.31 -3.18
CA ILE A 242 0.47 15.05 -3.92
C ILE A 242 -0.32 15.06 -5.24
N ILE A 243 -1.60 15.43 -5.21
CA ILE A 243 -2.40 15.48 -6.45
C ILE A 243 -1.85 16.53 -7.41
N SER A 244 -1.48 17.72 -6.92
CA SER A 244 -0.82 18.74 -7.74
C SER A 244 0.51 18.26 -8.33
N PHE A 245 1.27 17.44 -7.62
CA PHE A 245 2.51 16.86 -8.13
C PHE A 245 2.26 15.94 -9.33
N PHE A 246 1.29 15.02 -9.23
CA PHE A 246 0.94 14.17 -10.37
C PHE A 246 0.40 14.99 -11.54
N GLN A 247 -0.52 15.92 -11.30
CA GLN A 247 -1.08 16.80 -12.33
C GLN A 247 0.02 17.59 -13.06
N LYS A 248 0.94 18.23 -12.32
CA LYS A 248 2.02 19.04 -12.90
C LYS A 248 2.96 18.22 -13.79
N ASN A 249 3.16 16.94 -13.48
CA ASN A 249 4.07 16.08 -14.21
C ASN A 249 3.38 15.25 -15.32
N ALA A 250 2.05 15.33 -15.44
CA ALA A 250 1.28 14.63 -16.47
C ALA A 250 1.59 15.10 -17.91
N SER A 251 2.15 16.29 -18.10
CA SER A 251 2.52 16.80 -19.43
C SER A 251 4.02 16.75 -19.71
N LYS A 252 4.84 16.23 -18.78
CA LYS A 252 6.30 16.30 -18.85
C LYS A 252 6.88 15.02 -19.42
N HIS A 253 7.29 15.07 -20.69
CA HIS A 253 7.86 13.91 -21.37
C HIS A 253 9.05 13.29 -20.63
N GLU A 254 9.99 14.10 -20.12
CA GLU A 254 11.17 13.60 -19.38
C GLU A 254 10.81 12.83 -18.10
N VAL A 255 9.69 13.17 -17.45
CA VAL A 255 9.22 12.49 -16.25
C VAL A 255 8.44 11.21 -16.62
N LEU A 256 7.60 11.28 -17.66
CA LEU A 256 6.82 10.14 -18.12
C LEU A 256 7.69 9.04 -18.73
N SER A 257 8.84 9.40 -19.32
CA SER A 257 9.78 8.46 -19.94
C SER A 257 10.75 7.80 -18.97
N ILE A 258 10.71 8.12 -17.67
CA ILE A 258 11.56 7.46 -16.64
C ILE A 258 11.29 5.95 -16.58
N MET A 259 10.04 5.55 -16.84
CA MET A 259 9.64 4.15 -16.90
C MET A 259 9.07 3.85 -18.28
N GLU A 260 9.65 2.84 -18.92
CA GLU A 260 9.23 2.33 -20.21
C GLU A 260 7.91 1.56 -20.08
N ASP A 261 7.12 1.57 -21.15
CA ASP A 261 5.85 0.84 -21.16
C ASP A 261 6.06 -0.67 -21.22
N LYS A 262 7.17 -1.12 -21.84
CA LYS A 262 7.58 -2.53 -21.88
C LYS A 262 8.74 -2.74 -20.93
N CYS A 263 8.57 -3.68 -20.00
CA CYS A 263 9.60 -3.99 -19.03
C CYS A 263 10.75 -4.77 -19.68
N THR A 264 11.90 -4.13 -19.83
CA THR A 264 13.14 -4.78 -20.32
C THR A 264 14.00 -5.25 -19.15
N LYS A 265 14.87 -6.24 -19.40
CA LYS A 265 15.84 -6.68 -18.39
C LYS A 265 16.76 -5.53 -17.98
N GLU A 266 17.16 -4.71 -18.95
CA GLU A 266 18.00 -3.54 -18.77
C GLU A 266 17.33 -2.49 -17.87
N GLU A 267 16.02 -2.24 -18.07
CA GLU A 267 15.25 -1.34 -17.22
C GLU A 267 15.23 -1.84 -15.76
N ILE A 268 14.94 -3.13 -15.54
CA ILE A 268 14.94 -3.75 -14.21
C ILE A 268 16.32 -3.61 -13.55
N MET A 269 17.38 -3.96 -14.28
CA MET A 269 18.76 -3.90 -13.77
C MET A 269 19.20 -2.47 -13.45
N SER A 270 18.70 -1.48 -14.19
CA SER A 270 19.01 -0.07 -13.94
C SER A 270 18.31 0.49 -12.69
N GLY A 271 17.13 -0.06 -12.35
CA GLY A 271 16.28 0.45 -11.27
C GLY A 271 15.71 1.85 -11.51
N LYS A 272 15.93 2.46 -12.68
CA LYS A 272 15.50 3.85 -12.98
C LYS A 272 13.98 4.03 -12.90
N PHE A 273 13.22 3.00 -13.27
CA PHE A 273 11.76 3.03 -13.19
C PHE A 273 11.24 3.32 -11.77
N LEU A 274 12.04 3.04 -10.72
CA LEU A 274 11.74 3.34 -9.32
C LEU A 274 11.69 4.84 -9.01
N ASP A 275 12.09 5.70 -9.95
CA ASP A 275 11.98 7.16 -9.88
C ASP A 275 10.78 7.70 -10.67
N SER A 276 9.95 6.83 -11.27
CA SER A 276 8.82 7.24 -12.09
C SER A 276 7.55 7.48 -11.25
N PRO A 277 6.67 8.40 -11.66
CA PRO A 277 5.34 8.54 -11.05
C PRO A 277 4.49 7.29 -11.27
N LYS A 278 4.68 6.58 -12.40
CA LYS A 278 4.02 5.31 -12.73
C LYS A 278 4.27 4.27 -11.64
N PHE A 279 5.54 4.01 -11.30
CA PHE A 279 5.92 3.10 -10.22
C PHE A 279 5.32 3.52 -8.87
N LEU A 280 5.38 4.81 -8.55
CA LEU A 280 4.93 5.35 -7.27
C LEU A 280 3.43 5.11 -7.07
N ILE A 281 2.60 5.50 -8.05
CA ILE A 281 1.15 5.38 -7.93
C ILE A 281 0.68 3.92 -8.08
N GLN A 282 1.28 3.13 -8.98
CA GLN A 282 0.94 1.72 -9.12
C GLN A 282 1.22 0.94 -7.83
N SER A 283 2.36 1.20 -7.17
CA SER A 283 2.68 0.60 -5.87
C SER A 283 1.69 1.02 -4.79
N TYR A 284 1.23 2.29 -4.82
CA TYR A 284 0.30 2.81 -3.83
C TYR A 284 -1.10 2.22 -4.01
N ILE A 285 -1.57 2.14 -5.26
CA ILE A 285 -2.84 1.50 -5.63
C ILE A 285 -2.85 0.03 -5.20
N PHE A 286 -1.77 -0.70 -5.48
CA PHE A 286 -1.64 -2.10 -5.06
C PHE A 286 -1.71 -2.24 -3.53
N GLY A 287 -1.06 -1.34 -2.79
CA GLY A 287 -1.14 -1.33 -1.32
C GLY A 287 -2.52 -0.91 -0.78
N PHE A 288 -3.32 -0.18 -1.56
CA PHE A 288 -4.64 0.30 -1.17
C PHE A 288 -5.76 -0.71 -1.45
N ILE A 289 -5.62 -1.49 -2.52
CA ILE A 289 -6.66 -2.43 -2.98
C ILE A 289 -6.41 -3.81 -2.37
N GLU A 290 -7.29 -4.18 -1.44
CA GLU A 290 -7.13 -5.39 -0.63
C GLU A 290 -7.86 -6.62 -1.21
N THR A 291 -8.78 -6.47 -2.17
CA THR A 291 -9.62 -7.57 -2.68
C THR A 291 -9.82 -7.51 -4.19
N ALA A 292 -10.13 -8.64 -4.82
CA ALA A 292 -10.51 -8.70 -6.23
C ALA A 292 -11.71 -7.78 -6.55
N GLN A 293 -12.69 -7.70 -5.65
CA GLN A 293 -13.88 -6.86 -5.85
C GLN A 293 -13.52 -5.37 -5.92
N HIS A 294 -12.71 -4.86 -4.98
CA HIS A 294 -12.25 -3.47 -5.04
C HIS A 294 -11.35 -3.20 -6.25
N ALA A 295 -10.59 -4.19 -6.70
CA ALA A 295 -9.81 -4.08 -7.94
C ALA A 295 -10.69 -3.96 -9.17
N ILE A 296 -11.77 -4.74 -9.25
CA ILE A 296 -12.76 -4.64 -10.32
C ILE A 296 -13.41 -3.25 -10.34
N GLU A 297 -13.84 -2.74 -9.17
CA GLU A 297 -14.41 -1.39 -9.06
C GLU A 297 -13.41 -0.31 -9.47
N PHE A 298 -12.13 -0.47 -9.11
CA PHE A 298 -11.06 0.42 -9.54
C PHE A 298 -10.86 0.37 -11.06
N ILE A 299 -10.80 -0.83 -11.65
CA ILE A 299 -10.66 -1.03 -13.10
C ILE A 299 -11.83 -0.37 -13.85
N GLN A 300 -13.06 -0.51 -13.35
CA GLN A 300 -14.23 0.15 -13.92
C GLN A 300 -14.15 1.68 -13.82
N ALA A 301 -13.66 2.21 -12.69
CA ALA A 301 -13.44 3.65 -12.52
C ALA A 301 -12.39 4.16 -13.51
N VAL A 302 -11.28 3.45 -13.69
CA VAL A 302 -10.24 3.79 -14.67
C VAL A 302 -10.81 3.74 -16.08
N HIS A 303 -11.57 2.70 -16.45
CA HIS A 303 -12.18 2.60 -17.77
C HIS A 303 -13.08 3.81 -18.05
N THR A 304 -14.00 4.11 -17.14
CA THR A 304 -14.95 5.24 -17.25
C THR A 304 -14.22 6.57 -17.40
N MET A 305 -13.16 6.79 -16.63
CA MET A 305 -12.37 8.03 -16.72
C MET A 305 -11.50 8.06 -17.99
N THR A 306 -10.96 6.93 -18.42
CA THR A 306 -10.16 6.86 -19.66
C THR A 306 -11.03 7.18 -20.87
N GLU A 307 -12.25 6.61 -20.97
CA GLU A 307 -13.18 6.95 -22.05
C GLU A 307 -13.57 8.43 -22.08
N LYS A 308 -13.58 9.06 -20.90
CA LYS A 308 -13.93 10.47 -20.74
C LYS A 308 -12.78 11.41 -21.11
N TYR A 309 -11.56 11.13 -20.65
CA TYR A 309 -10.44 12.09 -20.70
C TYR A 309 -9.33 11.70 -21.69
N ALA A 310 -9.22 10.44 -22.10
CA ALA A 310 -8.23 10.02 -23.08
C ALA A 310 -8.84 10.03 -24.50
N PRO A 311 -8.26 10.76 -25.47
CA PRO A 311 -8.75 10.78 -26.83
C PRO A 311 -8.68 9.39 -27.49
N LYS A 312 -9.78 8.88 -28.04
CA LYS A 312 -9.81 7.64 -28.85
C LYS A 312 -9.12 7.79 -30.23
N THR A 313 -8.68 9.00 -30.59
CA THR A 313 -8.29 9.41 -31.96
C THR A 313 -6.78 9.46 -32.23
N GLU A 314 -5.93 8.93 -31.35
CA GLU A 314 -4.57 8.59 -31.80
C GLU A 314 -4.71 7.46 -32.82
N ALA A 315 -4.38 7.76 -34.09
CA ALA A 315 -4.66 6.87 -35.21
C ALA A 315 -4.15 5.44 -34.94
N PRO A 316 -4.92 4.38 -35.25
CA PRO A 316 -4.54 2.98 -35.05
C PRO A 316 -3.25 2.55 -35.78
N SER A 317 -2.67 3.43 -36.59
CA SER A 317 -1.41 3.23 -37.31
C SER A 317 -0.15 3.41 -36.43
N LYS A 318 -0.28 3.81 -35.17
CA LYS A 318 0.80 3.79 -34.16
C LYS A 318 0.20 3.31 -32.84
N GLY A 319 0.43 2.06 -32.46
CA GLY A 319 -0.24 1.41 -31.32
C GLY A 319 0.16 1.92 -29.93
N ASP A 320 0.05 3.23 -29.66
CA ASP A 320 0.53 3.88 -28.44
C ASP A 320 -0.51 4.81 -27.78
N SER A 321 -1.83 4.59 -27.96
CA SER A 321 -2.82 5.36 -27.21
C SER A 321 -2.84 4.95 -25.73
N VAL A 322 -3.14 5.89 -24.82
CA VAL A 322 -3.31 5.59 -23.38
C VAL A 322 -4.34 4.48 -23.18
N TYR A 323 -5.42 4.50 -23.96
CA TYR A 323 -6.48 3.49 -23.87
C TYR A 323 -5.94 2.09 -24.20
N ASP A 324 -5.14 1.94 -25.26
CA ASP A 324 -4.56 0.65 -25.67
C ASP A 324 -3.49 0.15 -24.67
N ARG A 325 -2.81 1.06 -23.98
CA ARG A 325 -1.91 0.70 -22.86
C ARG A 325 -2.68 0.13 -21.68
N LEU A 326 -3.89 0.62 -21.41
CA LEU A 326 -4.71 0.23 -20.26
C LEU A 326 -5.60 -0.99 -20.55
N PHE A 327 -6.18 -1.06 -21.75
CA PHE A 327 -7.24 -2.01 -22.11
C PHE A 327 -6.97 -2.66 -23.47
N LYS A 328 -7.49 -3.88 -23.64
CA LYS A 328 -7.48 -4.64 -24.90
C LYS A 328 -8.83 -5.31 -25.14
N PRO A 329 -9.20 -5.62 -26.39
CA PRO A 329 -10.37 -6.43 -26.68
C PRO A 329 -10.29 -7.78 -25.96
N ALA A 330 -11.41 -8.24 -25.39
CA ALA A 330 -11.47 -9.49 -24.61
C ALA A 330 -11.04 -10.73 -25.43
N SER A 331 -11.28 -10.71 -26.74
CA SER A 331 -10.92 -11.76 -27.69
C SER A 331 -9.41 -11.94 -27.91
N THR A 332 -8.57 -11.02 -27.43
CA THR A 332 -7.12 -11.11 -27.58
C THR A 332 -6.56 -12.15 -26.61
N GLU A 333 -5.72 -13.09 -27.05
CA GLU A 333 -5.08 -14.05 -26.13
C GLU A 333 -4.31 -13.30 -25.03
N THR A 334 -4.56 -13.70 -23.78
CA THR A 334 -3.90 -13.15 -22.60
C THR A 334 -2.46 -13.65 -22.51
N GLY A 335 -1.52 -12.75 -22.21
CA GLY A 335 -0.18 -13.12 -21.76
C GLY A 335 -0.24 -13.80 -20.39
N THR A 336 -0.61 -15.08 -20.36
CA THR A 336 -0.73 -15.88 -19.12
C THR A 336 0.61 -16.42 -18.62
N ASP A 337 1.68 -16.22 -19.39
CA ASP A 337 2.99 -16.81 -19.10
C ASP A 337 3.56 -16.31 -17.77
N CYS A 338 3.54 -15.00 -17.52
CA CYS A 338 4.06 -14.42 -16.28
C CYS A 338 3.26 -14.88 -15.05
N MET A 339 1.92 -14.89 -15.12
CA MET A 339 1.07 -15.41 -14.05
C MET A 339 1.38 -16.88 -13.75
N SER A 340 1.51 -17.71 -14.79
CA SER A 340 1.83 -19.12 -14.64
C SER A 340 3.21 -19.34 -14.01
N LEU A 341 4.21 -18.52 -14.37
CA LEU A 341 5.55 -18.56 -13.79
C LEU A 341 5.52 -18.16 -12.32
N MET A 342 4.75 -17.14 -11.95
CA MET A 342 4.60 -16.71 -10.56
C MET A 342 3.91 -17.76 -9.69
N LYS A 343 2.86 -18.42 -10.21
CA LYS A 343 2.22 -19.54 -9.51
C LYS A 343 3.19 -20.70 -9.29
N LYS A 344 3.95 -21.11 -10.32
CA LYS A 344 4.99 -22.13 -10.18
C LYS A 344 6.08 -21.75 -9.17
N ALA A 345 6.53 -20.49 -9.18
CA ALA A 345 7.49 -20.01 -8.20
C ALA A 345 6.93 -20.09 -6.77
N GLN A 346 5.67 -19.70 -6.57
CA GLN A 346 4.99 -19.79 -5.28
C GLN A 346 4.84 -21.26 -4.81
N GLU A 347 4.50 -22.19 -5.72
CA GLU A 347 4.44 -23.63 -5.41
C GLU A 347 5.80 -24.17 -4.96
N ILE A 348 6.89 -23.82 -5.66
CA ILE A 348 8.25 -24.23 -5.30
C ILE A 348 8.61 -23.71 -3.90
N LEU A 349 8.34 -22.44 -3.61
CA LEU A 349 8.58 -21.84 -2.30
C LEU A 349 7.76 -22.53 -1.19
N ASN A 350 6.55 -22.99 -1.51
CA ASN A 350 5.66 -23.67 -0.56
C ASN A 350 5.99 -25.16 -0.37
N THR A 351 6.81 -25.78 -1.23
CA THR A 351 7.07 -27.23 -1.20
C THR A 351 7.93 -27.65 0.00
N LYS A 352 8.78 -26.76 0.52
CA LYS A 352 9.61 -26.99 1.71
C LYS A 352 9.73 -25.70 2.53
N PRO A 353 8.71 -25.32 3.31
CA PRO A 353 8.89 -24.25 4.27
C PRO A 353 9.96 -24.72 5.27
N VAL A 354 11.10 -24.01 5.34
CA VAL A 354 12.17 -24.26 6.32
C VAL A 354 11.95 -23.44 7.59
N PHE A 355 11.14 -22.39 7.48
CA PHE A 355 10.81 -21.44 8.53
C PHE A 355 9.33 -21.04 8.41
N PRO A 356 8.65 -20.62 9.49
CA PRO A 356 7.24 -20.17 9.43
C PRO A 356 7.02 -18.96 8.54
N PHE A 357 8.09 -18.20 8.28
CA PHE A 357 8.13 -17.08 7.37
C PHE A 357 9.44 -17.13 6.57
N ALA A 358 9.37 -17.31 5.25
CA ALA A 358 10.56 -17.34 4.40
C ALA A 358 11.08 -15.93 4.06
N ASP A 359 10.21 -14.92 4.12
CA ASP A 359 10.55 -13.53 3.81
C ASP A 359 9.61 -12.54 4.54
N SER A 360 9.97 -11.25 4.51
CA SER A 360 9.25 -10.17 5.21
C SER A 360 7.80 -10.00 4.72
N THR A 361 7.50 -10.40 3.48
CA THR A 361 6.17 -10.28 2.87
C THR A 361 5.17 -11.30 3.42
N GLN A 362 5.66 -12.34 4.12
CA GLN A 362 4.83 -13.37 4.76
C GLN A 362 4.40 -12.98 6.18
N LEU A 363 4.99 -11.92 6.74
CA LEU A 363 4.60 -11.42 8.05
C LEU A 363 3.24 -10.70 7.98
N PRO A 364 2.36 -10.87 8.98
CA PRO A 364 1.17 -10.06 9.16
C PRO A 364 1.48 -8.57 9.08
N ARG A 365 0.85 -7.87 8.13
CA ARG A 365 1.13 -6.45 7.85
C ARG A 365 0.35 -5.52 8.78
N TYR A 366 0.99 -4.39 9.06
CA TYR A 366 0.34 -3.27 9.72
C TYR A 366 -0.81 -2.70 8.85
N THR A 367 -2.03 -2.71 9.39
CA THR A 367 -3.26 -2.16 8.80
C THR A 367 -4.16 -1.47 9.85
N SER A 368 -5.18 -0.75 9.38
CA SER A 368 -6.15 0.01 10.18
C SER A 368 -7.48 -0.72 10.37
N VAL A 369 -7.61 -1.59 11.37
CA VAL A 369 -8.76 -2.49 11.56
C VAL A 369 -10.02 -1.76 12.07
N PRO A 370 -11.22 -2.08 11.54
CA PRO A 370 -12.45 -1.45 11.98
C PRO A 370 -12.80 -1.87 13.40
N ARG A 371 -13.25 -0.91 14.20
CA ARG A 371 -13.63 -1.20 15.58
C ARG A 371 -14.91 -2.04 15.63
N TYR A 372 -14.82 -3.22 16.23
CA TYR A 372 -15.99 -4.03 16.52
C TYR A 372 -16.77 -3.49 17.73
N SER A 373 -18.07 -3.29 17.55
CA SER A 373 -18.97 -2.89 18.63
C SER A 373 -19.73 -4.11 19.16
N ARG A 374 -19.39 -4.54 20.38
CA ARG A 374 -20.12 -5.62 21.07
C ARG A 374 -21.58 -5.27 21.37
N LYS A 375 -21.93 -3.99 21.42
CA LYS A 375 -23.30 -3.53 21.67
C LYS A 375 -24.21 -3.74 20.46
N THR A 376 -23.68 -3.48 19.26
CA THR A 376 -24.43 -3.56 18.00
C THR A 376 -24.13 -4.84 17.23
N ASN A 377 -23.16 -5.63 17.69
CA ASN A 377 -22.67 -6.85 17.03
C ASN A 377 -22.21 -6.60 15.58
N THR A 378 -21.65 -5.41 15.32
CA THR A 378 -21.23 -4.94 13.99
C THR A 378 -19.89 -4.24 14.04
N PHE A 379 -19.17 -4.27 12.93
CA PHE A 379 -17.99 -3.44 12.71
C PHE A 379 -18.40 -1.99 12.40
N SER A 380 -17.64 -1.03 12.93
CA SER A 380 -17.79 0.39 12.59
C SER A 380 -17.47 0.59 11.11
N THR A 381 -18.36 1.25 10.38
CA THR A 381 -18.10 1.75 9.02
C THR A 381 -17.32 3.05 9.02
N ASN A 382 -17.08 3.63 10.20
CA ASN A 382 -16.35 4.89 10.32
C ASN A 382 -14.85 4.64 10.57
N HIS A 383 -14.04 4.85 9.54
CA HIS A 383 -12.57 4.68 9.54
C HIS A 383 -11.81 5.56 10.55
N SER A 384 -12.44 6.63 11.08
CA SER A 384 -11.84 7.42 12.16
C SER A 384 -11.80 6.68 13.50
N LYS A 385 -12.62 5.63 13.66
CA LYS A 385 -12.68 4.79 14.86
C LYS A 385 -11.80 3.56 14.78
N ASP A 386 -11.14 3.34 13.64
CA ASP A 386 -10.26 2.20 13.42
C ASP A 386 -9.06 2.25 14.35
N TYR A 387 -8.54 1.08 14.69
CA TYR A 387 -7.32 0.91 15.49
C TYR A 387 -6.28 0.16 14.67
N SER A 388 -4.99 0.27 15.01
CA SER A 388 -4.00 -0.51 14.26
C SER A 388 -3.77 -1.89 14.86
N ASN A 389 -3.61 -2.88 13.98
CA ASN A 389 -3.39 -4.28 14.34
C ASN A 389 -1.95 -4.61 14.75
N CYS A 390 -1.12 -3.62 15.11
CA CYS A 390 0.32 -3.87 15.32
C CYS A 390 0.58 -4.90 16.43
N VAL A 391 -0.26 -4.91 17.46
CA VAL A 391 -0.16 -5.88 18.57
C VAL A 391 -0.61 -7.26 18.10
N GLU A 392 -1.72 -7.33 17.35
CA GLU A 392 -2.25 -8.55 16.77
C GLU A 392 -1.27 -9.18 15.79
N CYS A 393 -0.62 -8.39 14.94
CA CYS A 393 0.46 -8.84 14.06
C CYS A 393 1.61 -9.45 14.85
N MET A 394 2.12 -8.76 15.88
CA MET A 394 3.22 -9.28 16.69
C MET A 394 2.86 -10.59 17.39
N ILE A 395 1.65 -10.67 17.97
CA ILE A 395 1.16 -11.88 18.64
C ILE A 395 1.01 -13.02 17.64
N LEU A 396 0.43 -12.77 16.46
CA LEU A 396 0.28 -13.77 15.42
C LEU A 396 1.63 -14.26 14.91
N SER A 397 2.56 -13.36 14.61
CA SER A 397 3.91 -13.71 14.18
C SER A 397 4.62 -14.58 15.21
N LEU A 398 4.57 -14.17 16.48
CA LEU A 398 5.18 -14.94 17.56
C LEU A 398 4.52 -16.32 17.71
N PHE A 399 3.20 -16.38 17.63
CA PHE A 399 2.47 -17.64 17.68
C PHE A 399 2.87 -18.57 16.53
N CYS A 400 2.87 -18.08 15.29
CA CYS A 400 3.31 -18.86 14.14
C CYS A 400 4.74 -19.37 14.34
N CYS A 401 5.66 -18.53 14.85
CA CYS A 401 7.02 -18.97 15.18
C CYS A 401 7.09 -20.09 16.23
N LEU A 402 6.26 -20.01 17.27
CA LEU A 402 6.25 -20.98 18.38
C LEU A 402 5.51 -22.27 18.05
N ALA A 403 4.48 -22.18 17.21
CA ALA A 403 3.63 -23.31 16.82
C ALA A 403 4.11 -23.99 15.53
N TYR A 404 5.12 -23.44 14.87
CA TYR A 404 5.64 -24.00 13.64
C TYR A 404 6.34 -25.32 13.88
N ASP A 405 5.85 -26.35 13.20
CA ASP A 405 6.46 -27.66 13.13
C ASP A 405 6.98 -27.89 11.71
N PRO A 406 8.31 -27.89 11.48
CA PRO A 406 8.89 -28.17 10.17
C PRO A 406 8.85 -29.66 9.79
N ALA A 407 8.39 -30.55 10.69
CA ALA A 407 8.50 -32.01 10.57
C ALA A 407 7.44 -32.67 9.67
#